data_AF-A0A9D4T5Y1-F1
#
_entry.id   AF-A0A9D4T5Y1-F1
#
_cell.length_a   1.000
_cell.length_b   1.000
_cell.length_c   1.000
_cell.angle_alpha   90.00
_cell.angle_beta   90.00
_cell.angle_gamma   90.00
#
_symmetry.space_group_name_H-M   'P 1'
#
loop_
_entity.id
_entity.type
_entity.pdbx_description
1 polymer ?
#
loop_
_entity_poly.entity_id
_entity_poly.type
_entity_poly.pdbx_seq_one_letter_code
_entity_poly.pdbx_strand_id
1 'polypeptide(L)'
;MERKTPGTDHSDKGSTSPHPVGYVPDWPPKSKKPPRGTESRTVYTKYDVQGTFVSSDVRRSHGPRVPILFTPLSRDVTFHDVSSHDIWNELVDSADEMPPYRKITRNGCLATSVRTGDAASRLLVLTSLAGVPCRVAIPRWYSGNVRKVFGVPVRYSERQLLEHFYGIGVTYVRRQVKHVRAPDGSLGVHPQLRVVLYFRPNARPPERAWLGLVSFALRPFTASPTQCVRCQRYFHIARNCNAPVRCKLCAGPHNYRACTRPRNVRCCNCMGRHAASFSGCPTRLSAVHAKASTLGGVEEHRWC
;
A
#
# COMPACT_ATOMS: atom_id res chain seq x y z
N MET A 1 -19.69 -81.71 -8.65
CA MET A 1 -20.13 -82.61 -9.73
C MET A 1 -20.16 -81.81 -11.02
N GLU A 2 -19.38 -82.33 -11.94
CA GLU A 2 -18.98 -81.88 -13.27
C GLU A 2 -20.00 -81.12 -14.15
N ARG A 3 -19.44 -80.34 -15.09
CA ARG A 3 -19.65 -80.37 -16.57
C ARG A 3 -19.75 -78.93 -17.09
N LYS A 4 -19.13 -78.49 -18.17
CA LYS A 4 -18.23 -79.07 -19.19
C LYS A 4 -17.75 -77.85 -20.01
N THR A 5 -16.46 -77.75 -20.31
CA THR A 5 -15.96 -77.09 -21.54
C THR A 5 -16.21 -78.04 -22.72
N PRO A 6 -16.43 -77.56 -23.96
CA PRO A 6 -15.34 -77.26 -24.92
C PRO A 6 -15.72 -76.08 -25.87
N GLY A 7 -14.97 -75.55 -26.83
CA GLY A 7 -13.69 -75.85 -27.47
C GLY A 7 -13.61 -75.02 -28.78
N THR A 8 -12.38 -74.65 -29.15
CA THR A 8 -11.82 -74.49 -30.52
C THR A 8 -12.42 -73.55 -31.59
N ASP A 9 -11.65 -72.50 -31.87
CA ASP A 9 -11.00 -72.07 -33.15
C ASP A 9 -11.72 -71.80 -34.50
N HIS A 10 -11.34 -70.63 -35.04
CA HIS A 10 -11.19 -70.16 -36.44
C HIS A 10 -12.45 -70.12 -37.35
N SER A 11 -12.74 -69.11 -38.19
CA SER A 11 -11.92 -68.09 -38.88
C SER A 11 -12.78 -67.00 -39.58
N ASP A 12 -12.18 -65.81 -39.75
CA ASP A 12 -12.23 -64.86 -40.89
C ASP A 12 -13.54 -64.18 -41.39
N LYS A 13 -13.58 -62.82 -41.27
CA LYS A 13 -13.49 -61.81 -42.37
C LYS A 13 -14.06 -60.43 -41.96
N GLY A 14 -13.30 -59.35 -42.25
CA GLY A 14 -13.92 -58.07 -42.65
C GLY A 14 -13.33 -56.75 -42.12
N SER A 15 -12.61 -56.03 -43.01
CA SER A 15 -12.52 -54.56 -43.19
C SER A 15 -11.83 -53.67 -42.12
N THR A 16 -10.59 -53.19 -42.36
CA THR A 16 -10.18 -51.81 -42.83
C THR A 16 -10.63 -50.67 -41.90
N SER A 17 -9.84 -49.70 -41.41
CA SER A 17 -8.54 -49.11 -41.76
C SER A 17 -8.08 -48.15 -40.60
N PRO A 18 -6.87 -47.55 -40.63
CA PRO A 18 -6.06 -47.25 -39.45
C PRO A 18 -6.05 -45.79 -38.97
N HIS A 19 -5.73 -45.57 -37.69
CA HIS A 19 -5.27 -44.27 -37.16
C HIS A 19 -3.75 -44.28 -36.93
N PRO A 20 -3.02 -43.21 -37.26
CA PRO A 20 -1.56 -43.20 -37.30
C PRO A 20 -0.91 -42.98 -35.93
N VAL A 21 0.27 -43.59 -35.83
CA VAL A 21 1.19 -43.69 -34.70
C VAL A 21 1.79 -42.31 -34.38
N GLY A 22 1.67 -41.89 -33.11
CA GLY A 22 2.31 -40.68 -32.59
C GLY A 22 3.77 -40.92 -32.20
N TYR A 23 4.67 -40.14 -32.78
CA TYR A 23 6.09 -40.04 -32.43
C TYR A 23 6.27 -39.39 -31.05
N VAL A 24 7.12 -39.99 -30.19
CA VAL A 24 7.51 -39.45 -28.87
C VAL A 24 9.02 -39.16 -28.91
N PRO A 25 9.47 -37.89 -28.74
CA PRO A 25 10.89 -37.58 -28.63
C PRO A 25 11.39 -37.73 -27.17
N ASP A 26 12.48 -38.47 -26.99
CA ASP A 26 13.23 -38.62 -25.75
C ASP A 26 13.86 -37.28 -25.29
N TRP A 27 13.65 -36.91 -24.02
CA TRP A 27 14.22 -35.70 -23.40
C TRP A 27 15.37 -36.06 -22.46
N PRO A 28 16.54 -35.39 -22.52
CA PRO A 28 17.66 -35.68 -21.63
C PRO A 28 17.39 -35.21 -20.18
N PRO A 29 18.00 -35.86 -19.17
CA PRO A 29 17.67 -35.65 -17.76
C PRO A 29 18.02 -34.24 -17.28
N LYS A 30 17.12 -33.66 -16.47
CA LYS A 30 17.17 -32.27 -15.98
C LYS A 30 18.40 -32.01 -15.10
N SER A 31 19.21 -31.02 -15.47
CA SER A 31 20.26 -30.47 -14.62
C SER A 31 19.68 -29.75 -13.39
N LYS A 32 20.31 -29.95 -12.23
CA LYS A 32 19.89 -29.38 -10.94
C LYS A 32 20.10 -27.85 -10.94
N LYS A 33 19.05 -27.09 -10.64
CA LYS A 33 19.12 -25.63 -10.45
C LYS A 33 19.84 -25.28 -9.13
N PRO A 34 20.62 -24.18 -9.07
CA PRO A 34 21.22 -23.70 -7.83
C PRO A 34 20.15 -23.11 -6.89
N PRO A 35 20.43 -23.02 -5.56
CA PRO A 35 19.42 -22.72 -4.55
C PRO A 35 18.93 -21.27 -4.63
N ARG A 36 17.62 -21.09 -4.50
CA ARG A 36 16.95 -19.78 -4.42
C ARG A 36 17.26 -19.11 -3.08
N GLY A 37 17.62 -17.83 -3.14
CA GLY A 37 17.83 -16.96 -1.99
C GLY A 37 16.65 -16.94 -1.01
N THR A 38 16.98 -16.69 0.23
CA THR A 38 16.14 -16.75 1.43
C THR A 38 14.91 -15.84 1.35
N GLU A 39 13.73 -16.44 1.18
CA GLU A 39 12.43 -15.77 1.36
C GLU A 39 12.16 -15.56 2.86
N SER A 40 12.07 -14.29 3.30
CA SER A 40 11.73 -13.97 4.69
C SER A 40 10.24 -14.25 4.96
N ARG A 41 9.95 -15.32 5.73
CA ARG A 41 8.63 -15.66 6.27
C ARG A 41 8.20 -14.65 7.33
N THR A 42 7.02 -14.05 7.21
CA THR A 42 6.35 -13.38 8.34
C THR A 42 4.99 -14.04 8.58
N VAL A 43 4.87 -14.70 9.73
CA VAL A 43 3.66 -15.41 10.16
C VAL A 43 2.73 -14.43 10.86
N TYR A 44 1.46 -14.40 10.47
CA TYR A 44 0.40 -13.79 11.27
C TYR A 44 -0.67 -14.83 11.59
N THR A 45 -1.05 -14.88 12.85
CA THR A 45 -2.02 -15.85 13.39
C THR A 45 -3.44 -15.49 12.95
N LYS A 46 -4.16 -16.45 12.37
CA LYS A 46 -5.62 -16.44 12.26
C LYS A 46 -6.16 -17.71 12.90
N TYR A 47 -7.19 -17.55 13.72
CA TYR A 47 -8.00 -18.63 14.28
C TYR A 47 -9.35 -18.62 13.56
N ASP A 48 -9.93 -19.80 13.32
CA ASP A 48 -11.32 -19.90 12.88
C ASP A 48 -12.29 -19.68 14.07
N VAL A 49 -13.59 -19.76 13.79
CA VAL A 49 -14.67 -19.56 14.77
C VAL A 49 -14.74 -20.63 15.87
N GLN A 50 -13.95 -21.72 15.75
CA GLN A 50 -13.82 -22.78 16.76
C GLN A 50 -12.42 -22.82 17.41
N GLY A 51 -11.52 -21.88 17.07
CA GLY A 51 -10.19 -21.78 17.65
C GLY A 51 -9.15 -22.71 17.02
N THR A 52 -9.45 -23.36 15.90
CA THR A 52 -8.54 -24.30 15.23
C THR A 52 -7.60 -23.57 14.28
N PHE A 53 -6.34 -24.02 14.23
CA PHE A 53 -5.33 -23.51 13.30
C PHE A 53 -5.68 -23.91 11.87
N VAL A 54 -5.87 -22.93 10.98
CA VAL A 54 -6.04 -23.17 9.54
C VAL A 54 -4.93 -22.43 8.81
N SER A 55 -3.99 -23.17 8.20
CA SER A 55 -3.00 -22.57 7.31
C SER A 55 -3.73 -21.98 6.11
N SER A 56 -3.51 -20.69 5.86
CA SER A 56 -3.93 -20.08 4.59
C SER A 56 -2.68 -19.56 3.91
N ASP A 57 -2.23 -20.33 2.91
CA ASP A 57 -1.17 -19.93 1.98
C ASP A 57 -1.66 -18.77 1.11
N VAL A 58 -1.60 -17.56 1.65
CA VAL A 58 -1.83 -16.34 0.86
C VAL A 58 -0.50 -15.93 0.25
N ARG A 59 -0.21 -16.43 -0.95
CA ARG A 59 0.84 -15.91 -1.82
C ARG A 59 0.57 -14.43 -2.12
N ARG A 60 1.26 -13.52 -1.43
CA ARG A 60 1.36 -12.11 -1.85
C ARG A 60 2.81 -11.65 -1.75
N SER A 61 3.63 -12.10 -2.71
CA SER A 61 4.79 -11.32 -3.12
C SER A 61 4.44 -10.65 -4.44
N HIS A 62 4.10 -9.38 -4.36
CA HIS A 62 4.35 -8.51 -5.48
C HIS A 62 5.45 -7.59 -4.99
N GLY A 63 6.59 -7.60 -5.67
CA GLY A 63 7.71 -6.72 -5.36
C GLY A 63 7.29 -5.25 -5.28
N PRO A 64 8.21 -4.35 -4.90
CA PRO A 64 7.92 -2.93 -4.81
C PRO A 64 7.26 -2.42 -6.11
N ARG A 65 6.24 -1.57 -5.96
CA ARG A 65 5.47 -1.01 -7.08
C ARG A 65 5.42 0.50 -6.96
N VAL A 66 5.51 1.21 -8.08
CA VAL A 66 5.36 2.66 -8.16
C VAL A 66 3.87 3.00 -8.38
N PRO A 67 3.16 3.56 -7.39
CA PRO A 67 1.80 4.01 -7.56
C PRO A 67 1.77 5.31 -8.36
N ILE A 68 0.78 5.38 -9.24
CA ILE A 68 0.51 6.52 -10.08
C ILE A 68 -0.96 6.88 -9.88
N LEU A 69 -1.25 8.18 -9.73
CA LEU A 69 -2.60 8.71 -9.60
C LEU A 69 -2.87 9.69 -10.73
N PHE A 70 -3.90 9.38 -11.50
CA PHE A 70 -4.46 10.24 -12.53
C PHE A 70 -5.62 11.02 -11.89
N THR A 71 -5.49 12.35 -11.83
CA THR A 71 -6.49 13.26 -11.26
C THR A 71 -7.12 14.07 -12.39
N PRO A 72 -8.42 13.89 -12.72
CA PRO A 72 -9.09 14.72 -13.72
C PRO A 72 -8.93 16.22 -13.41
N LEU A 73 -8.76 17.03 -14.46
CA LEU A 73 -8.64 18.49 -14.31
C LEU A 73 -10.00 19.16 -14.12
N SER A 74 -11.04 18.65 -14.79
CA SER A 74 -12.42 19.07 -14.58
C SER A 74 -13.11 18.20 -13.52
N ARG A 75 -14.13 18.76 -12.87
CA ARG A 75 -15.06 18.01 -12.01
C ARG A 75 -16.22 17.39 -12.76
N ASP A 76 -16.43 17.79 -14.01
CA ASP A 76 -17.60 17.39 -14.82
C ASP A 76 -17.37 16.08 -15.57
N VAL A 77 -16.12 15.71 -15.80
CA VAL A 77 -15.73 14.46 -16.46
C VAL A 77 -14.71 13.74 -15.59
N THR A 78 -15.02 12.49 -15.25
CA THR A 78 -14.19 11.63 -14.41
C THR A 78 -13.89 10.30 -15.09
N PHE A 79 -13.00 9.49 -14.50
CA PHE A 79 -12.73 8.15 -15.01
C PHE A 79 -13.91 7.16 -14.82
N HIS A 80 -14.98 7.54 -14.10
CA HIS A 80 -16.22 6.72 -14.08
C HIS A 80 -17.04 6.90 -15.36
N ASP A 81 -16.82 8.00 -16.08
CA ASP A 81 -17.63 8.40 -17.24
C ASP A 81 -17.04 7.86 -18.56
N VAL A 82 -15.96 7.08 -18.47
CA VAL A 82 -15.21 6.56 -19.62
C VAL A 82 -15.17 5.05 -19.57
N SER A 83 -15.18 4.43 -20.74
CA SER A 83 -15.03 2.99 -20.92
C SER A 83 -13.81 2.46 -20.16
N SER A 84 -14.04 1.50 -19.28
CA SER A 84 -12.95 0.83 -18.56
C SER A 84 -12.01 0.08 -19.49
N HIS A 85 -12.48 -0.30 -20.68
CA HIS A 85 -11.67 -0.99 -21.69
C HIS A 85 -10.69 -0.02 -22.36
N ASP A 86 -11.15 1.19 -22.69
CA ASP A 86 -10.32 2.21 -23.35
C ASP A 86 -9.25 2.73 -22.37
N ILE A 87 -9.66 3.00 -21.12
CA ILE A 87 -8.72 3.31 -20.03
C ILE A 87 -7.66 2.21 -19.92
N TRP A 88 -8.07 0.94 -19.99
CA TRP A 88 -7.15 -0.17 -19.83
C TRP A 88 -6.14 -0.27 -20.99
N ASN A 89 -6.62 -0.19 -22.22
CA ASN A 89 -5.77 -0.34 -23.40
C ASN A 89 -4.74 0.79 -23.48
N GLU A 90 -5.17 2.05 -23.34
CA GLU A 90 -4.26 3.19 -23.38
C GLU A 90 -3.28 3.19 -22.19
N LEU A 91 -3.73 2.75 -21.01
CA LEU A 91 -2.85 2.65 -19.84
C LEU A 91 -1.77 1.59 -20.01
N VAL A 92 -2.11 0.42 -20.57
CA VAL A 92 -1.14 -0.66 -20.83
C VAL A 92 -0.15 -0.24 -21.90
N ASP A 93 -0.64 0.37 -22.98
CA ASP A 93 0.17 0.87 -24.09
C ASP A 93 1.15 1.96 -23.60
N SER A 94 0.64 2.97 -22.89
CA SER A 94 1.47 4.05 -22.34
C SER A 94 2.47 3.57 -21.29
N ALA A 95 2.09 2.60 -20.46
CA ALA A 95 2.99 2.05 -19.46
C ALA A 95 4.04 1.13 -20.09
N ASP A 96 3.77 0.54 -21.26
CA ASP A 96 4.54 -0.55 -21.85
C ASP A 96 4.83 -1.66 -20.81
N GLU A 97 3.81 -1.91 -19.99
CA GLU A 97 3.72 -3.05 -19.08
C GLU A 97 2.26 -3.22 -18.64
N MET A 98 1.90 -4.42 -18.17
CA MET A 98 0.58 -4.67 -17.60
C MET A 98 0.53 -4.21 -16.12
N PRO A 99 -0.20 -3.13 -15.77
CA PRO A 99 -0.20 -2.62 -14.40
C PRO A 99 -0.88 -3.60 -13.44
N PRO A 100 -0.20 -4.06 -12.38
CA PRO A 100 -0.72 -5.10 -11.49
C PRO A 100 -1.77 -4.64 -10.49
N TYR A 101 -2.10 -3.35 -10.44
CA TYR A 101 -3.22 -2.82 -9.66
C TYR A 101 -3.80 -1.63 -10.39
N ARG A 102 -5.12 -1.56 -10.41
CA ARG A 102 -5.89 -0.44 -10.96
C ARG A 102 -7.22 -0.33 -10.22
N LYS A 103 -7.63 0.89 -9.93
CA LYS A 103 -8.91 1.16 -9.30
C LYS A 103 -9.33 2.59 -9.58
N ILE A 104 -10.55 2.76 -10.07
CA ILE A 104 -11.21 4.06 -10.07
C ILE A 104 -11.70 4.31 -8.64
N THR A 105 -11.24 5.43 -8.08
CA THR A 105 -11.56 5.88 -6.73
C THR A 105 -12.98 6.44 -6.67
N ARG A 106 -13.54 6.55 -5.46
CA ARG A 106 -14.90 7.09 -5.29
C ARG A 106 -15.04 8.54 -5.76
N ASN A 107 -13.94 9.29 -5.80
CA ASN A 107 -13.88 10.67 -6.28
C ASN A 107 -13.47 10.77 -7.77
N GLY A 108 -13.61 9.68 -8.54
CA GLY A 108 -13.44 9.71 -9.99
C GLY A 108 -11.99 9.77 -10.50
N CYS A 109 -10.99 9.65 -9.61
CA CYS A 109 -9.57 9.53 -9.99
C CYS A 109 -9.21 8.07 -10.28
N LEU A 110 -8.25 7.82 -11.18
CA LEU A 110 -7.71 6.48 -11.43
C LEU A 110 -6.41 6.30 -10.63
N ALA A 111 -6.40 5.30 -9.75
CA ALA A 111 -5.20 4.87 -9.03
C ALA A 111 -4.68 3.57 -9.65
N THR A 112 -3.43 3.58 -10.10
CA THR A 112 -2.73 2.41 -10.66
C THR A 112 -1.37 2.22 -9.97
N SER A 113 -0.74 1.09 -10.21
CA SER A 113 0.66 0.87 -9.82
C SER A 113 1.40 0.15 -10.93
N VAL A 114 2.63 0.56 -11.21
CA VAL A 114 3.55 -0.08 -12.16
C VAL A 114 4.72 -0.74 -11.43
N ARG A 115 5.45 -1.63 -12.10
CA ARG A 115 6.57 -2.39 -11.52
C ARG A 115 7.91 -1.68 -11.72
N THR A 116 8.04 -0.93 -12.81
CA THR A 116 9.31 -0.32 -13.22
C THR A 116 9.30 1.21 -13.13
N GLY A 117 10.49 1.80 -12.97
CA GLY A 117 10.67 3.25 -13.02
C GLY A 117 10.44 3.83 -14.41
N ASP A 118 10.73 3.07 -15.46
CA ASP A 118 10.54 3.49 -16.86
C ASP A 118 9.05 3.61 -17.19
N ALA A 119 8.25 2.60 -16.83
CA ALA A 119 6.80 2.66 -16.95
C ALA A 119 6.22 3.85 -16.15
N ALA A 120 6.73 4.10 -14.95
CA ALA A 120 6.30 5.26 -14.16
C ALA A 120 6.63 6.58 -14.88
N SER A 121 7.83 6.70 -15.45
CA SER A 121 8.28 7.90 -16.17
C SER A 121 7.41 8.17 -17.40
N ARG A 122 7.07 7.13 -18.17
CA ARG A 122 6.15 7.23 -19.32
C ARG A 122 4.76 7.70 -18.90
N LEU A 123 4.21 7.15 -17.82
CA LEU A 123 2.89 7.57 -17.35
C LEU A 123 2.89 9.02 -16.80
N LEU A 124 3.98 9.44 -16.16
CA LEU A 124 4.05 10.76 -15.50
C LEU A 124 4.06 11.95 -16.45
N VAL A 125 4.40 11.75 -17.72
CA VAL A 125 4.39 12.81 -18.74
C VAL A 125 3.03 12.99 -19.40
N LEU A 126 2.09 12.05 -19.18
CA LEU A 126 0.75 12.13 -19.76
C LEU A 126 -0.04 13.33 -19.19
N THR A 127 -0.81 13.97 -20.06
CA THR A 127 -1.73 15.07 -19.72
C THR A 127 -3.19 14.71 -19.94
N SER A 128 -3.45 13.55 -20.56
CA SER A 128 -4.77 12.94 -20.72
C SER A 128 -4.66 11.43 -20.66
N LEU A 129 -5.77 10.76 -20.35
CA LEU A 129 -5.91 9.31 -20.47
C LEU A 129 -7.34 8.97 -20.87
N ALA A 130 -7.53 8.21 -21.95
CA ALA A 130 -8.82 7.83 -22.52
C ALA A 130 -9.74 9.04 -22.74
N GLY A 131 -9.17 10.11 -23.30
CA GLY A 131 -9.88 11.36 -23.55
C GLY A 131 -10.13 12.24 -22.32
N VAL A 132 -9.78 11.82 -21.10
CA VAL A 132 -9.91 12.62 -19.87
C VAL A 132 -8.65 13.46 -19.64
N PRO A 133 -8.71 14.80 -19.71
CA PRO A 133 -7.59 15.65 -19.31
C PRO A 133 -7.32 15.46 -17.81
N CYS A 134 -6.08 15.11 -17.47
CA CYS A 134 -5.73 14.77 -16.10
C CYS A 134 -4.31 15.19 -15.75
N ARG A 135 -4.10 15.45 -14.45
CA ARG A 135 -2.77 15.54 -13.88
C ARG A 135 -2.33 14.16 -13.42
N VAL A 136 -1.19 13.70 -13.90
CA VAL A 136 -0.57 12.45 -13.47
C VAL A 136 0.53 12.74 -12.45
N ALA A 137 0.52 12.01 -11.34
CA ALA A 137 1.53 12.17 -10.32
C ALA A 137 1.76 10.88 -9.54
N ILE A 138 2.98 10.69 -9.08
CA ILE A 138 3.25 9.81 -7.95
C ILE A 138 2.55 10.43 -6.73
N PRO A 139 1.62 9.72 -6.08
CA PRO A 139 0.94 10.25 -4.92
C PRO A 139 1.95 10.66 -3.85
N ARG A 140 1.74 11.81 -3.23
CA ARG A 140 2.65 12.34 -2.20
C ARG A 140 2.88 11.40 -1.03
N TRP A 141 1.93 10.49 -0.77
CA TRP A 141 2.11 9.48 0.26
C TRP A 141 3.19 8.46 -0.12
N TYR A 142 3.42 8.21 -1.41
CA TYR A 142 4.44 7.30 -1.94
C TYR A 142 5.82 7.92 -2.08
N SER A 143 5.92 9.23 -2.25
CA SER A 143 7.21 9.95 -2.22
C SER A 143 7.82 9.80 -0.82
N GLY A 144 8.46 8.65 -0.55
CA GLY A 144 8.99 8.26 0.75
C GLY A 144 10.16 9.13 1.21
N ASN A 145 10.65 10.00 0.33
CA ASN A 145 11.72 10.95 0.62
C ASN A 145 11.20 12.16 1.42
N VAL A 146 10.73 11.89 2.64
CA VAL A 146 10.14 12.87 3.54
C VAL A 146 10.97 12.98 4.80
N ARG A 147 11.33 14.21 5.16
CA ARG A 147 12.07 14.49 6.40
C ARG A 147 11.22 15.31 7.35
N LYS A 148 11.33 15.01 8.63
CA LYS A 148 10.72 15.80 9.70
C LYS A 148 11.79 16.51 10.49
N VAL A 149 11.53 17.80 10.68
CA VAL A 149 12.40 18.75 11.35
C VAL A 149 11.67 19.26 12.59
N PHE A 150 12.39 19.40 13.69
CA PHE A 150 11.87 19.88 14.97
C PHE A 150 12.55 21.20 15.34
N GLY A 151 11.86 22.07 16.06
CA GLY A 151 12.40 23.34 16.54
C GLY A 151 12.31 24.50 15.56
N VAL A 152 11.65 24.35 14.41
CA VAL A 152 11.54 25.43 13.42
C VAL A 152 10.56 26.50 13.93
N PRO A 153 11.01 27.75 14.19
CA PRO A 153 10.16 28.81 14.76
C PRO A 153 8.88 29.04 13.95
N VAL A 154 7.77 29.33 14.64
CA VAL A 154 6.46 29.51 14.00
C VAL A 154 6.37 30.74 13.10
N ARG A 155 7.26 31.72 13.28
CA ARG A 155 7.35 32.93 12.44
C ARG A 155 7.65 32.64 10.97
N TYR A 156 8.28 31.50 10.67
CA TYR A 156 8.57 31.12 9.29
C TYR A 156 7.36 30.43 8.66
N SER A 157 6.79 31.07 7.64
CA SER A 157 5.70 30.50 6.84
C SER A 157 6.18 29.29 6.01
N GLU A 158 5.24 28.44 5.58
CA GLU A 158 5.57 27.32 4.70
C GLU A 158 6.19 27.78 3.37
N ARG A 159 5.77 28.93 2.84
CA ARG A 159 6.34 29.55 1.63
C ARG A 159 7.81 29.93 1.83
N GLN A 160 8.12 30.67 2.90
CA GLN A 160 9.51 31.06 3.21
C GLN A 160 10.41 29.83 3.44
N LEU A 161 9.89 28.81 4.12
CA LEU A 161 10.64 27.56 4.32
C LEU A 161 10.86 26.82 3.02
N LEU A 162 9.88 26.82 2.11
CA LEU A 162 10.01 26.20 0.79
C LEU A 162 11.06 26.92 -0.05
N GLU A 163 10.99 28.25 -0.13
CA GLU A 163 11.99 29.07 -0.82
C GLU A 163 13.40 28.79 -0.29
N HIS A 164 13.56 28.79 1.03
CA HIS A 164 14.86 28.55 1.68
C HIS A 164 15.42 27.14 1.43
N PHE A 165 14.58 26.10 1.51
CA PHE A 165 15.02 24.71 1.33
C PHE A 165 14.90 24.20 -0.11
N TYR A 166 14.50 25.03 -1.07
CA TYR A 166 14.34 24.62 -2.47
C TYR A 166 15.66 24.11 -3.07
N GLY A 167 16.77 24.78 -2.76
CA GLY A 167 18.11 24.43 -3.26
C GLY A 167 18.59 23.04 -2.84
N ILE A 168 18.19 22.57 -1.65
CA ILE A 168 18.51 21.21 -1.17
C ILE A 168 17.51 20.15 -1.65
N GLY A 169 16.59 20.52 -2.54
CA GLY A 169 15.65 19.60 -3.19
C GLY A 169 14.30 19.45 -2.51
N VAL A 170 13.91 20.36 -1.61
CA VAL A 170 12.55 20.39 -1.06
C VAL A 170 11.57 20.92 -2.12
N THR A 171 10.49 20.18 -2.34
CA THR A 171 9.41 20.54 -3.28
C THR A 171 8.13 20.98 -2.58
N TYR A 172 7.98 20.61 -1.31
CA TYR A 172 6.81 20.97 -0.53
C TYR A 172 7.15 20.96 0.96
N VAL A 173 6.54 21.90 1.68
CA VAL A 173 6.69 22.06 3.13
C VAL A 173 5.32 21.97 3.78
N ARG A 174 5.24 21.24 4.90
CA ARG A 174 4.04 21.18 5.73
C ARG A 174 4.36 21.36 7.21
N ARG A 175 3.97 22.48 7.78
CA ARG A 175 3.99 22.71 9.22
C ARG A 175 2.93 21.84 9.88
N GLN A 176 3.33 21.13 10.93
CA GLN A 176 2.38 20.37 11.73
C GLN A 176 1.57 21.34 12.59
N VAL A 177 0.27 21.09 12.69
CA VAL A 177 -0.65 21.89 13.51
C VAL A 177 -1.28 21.02 14.58
N LYS A 178 -1.65 21.64 15.69
CA LYS A 178 -2.51 21.03 16.72
C LYS A 178 -3.86 21.71 16.63
N HIS A 179 -4.90 20.91 16.39
CA HIS A 179 -6.27 21.39 16.49
C HIS A 179 -6.71 21.32 17.95
N VAL A 180 -7.21 22.43 18.48
CA VAL A 180 -7.73 22.54 19.85
C VAL A 180 -9.14 23.09 19.77
N ARG A 181 -10.11 22.40 20.38
CA ARG A 181 -11.46 22.95 20.52
C ARG A 181 -11.46 23.93 21.68
N ALA A 182 -11.94 25.14 21.43
CA ALA A 182 -12.20 26.13 22.46
C ALA A 182 -13.53 25.80 23.18
N PRO A 183 -13.77 26.40 24.36
CA PRO A 183 -14.99 26.17 25.14
C PRO A 183 -16.28 26.52 24.39
N ASP A 184 -16.22 27.49 23.47
CA ASP A 184 -17.32 27.92 22.59
C ASP A 184 -17.61 26.94 21.44
N GLY A 185 -16.85 25.84 21.34
CA GLY A 185 -16.97 24.84 20.29
C GLY A 185 -16.18 25.14 19.00
N SER A 186 -15.57 26.32 18.89
CA SER A 186 -14.72 26.69 17.75
C SER A 186 -13.44 25.85 17.71
N LEU A 187 -12.89 25.60 16.51
CA LEU A 187 -11.69 24.78 16.31
C LEU A 187 -10.47 25.67 16.03
N GLY A 188 -9.71 25.97 17.08
CA GLY A 188 -8.42 26.64 16.97
C GLY A 188 -7.37 25.75 16.31
N VAL A 189 -6.51 26.36 15.47
CA VAL A 189 -5.39 25.71 14.80
C VAL A 189 -4.09 26.33 15.29
N HIS A 190 -3.27 25.54 15.99
CA HIS A 190 -2.04 26.01 16.61
C HIS A 190 -0.82 25.44 15.90
N PRO A 191 -0.07 26.25 15.13
CA PRO A 191 1.16 25.84 14.47
C PRO A 191 2.17 25.29 15.47
N GLN A 192 2.87 24.23 15.08
CA GLN A 192 3.88 23.58 15.91
C GLN A 192 5.27 23.90 15.39
N LEU A 193 6.29 23.71 16.23
CA LEU A 193 7.71 23.78 15.85
C LEU A 193 8.17 22.59 14.98
N ARG A 194 7.23 21.77 14.50
CA ARG A 194 7.50 20.56 13.71
C ARG A 194 7.10 20.82 12.27
N VAL A 195 8.06 20.64 11.37
CA VAL A 195 7.86 20.82 9.93
C VAL A 195 8.20 19.52 9.22
N VAL A 196 7.40 19.19 8.21
CA VAL A 196 7.62 18.05 7.33
C VAL A 196 8.03 18.59 5.97
N LEU A 197 9.22 18.21 5.53
CA LEU A 197 9.82 18.57 4.25
C LEU A 197 9.68 17.39 3.30
N TYR A 198 9.18 17.65 2.10
CA TYR A 198 9.04 16.66 1.04
C TYR A 198 10.11 16.94 -0.01
N PHE A 199 10.96 15.96 -0.25
CA PHE A 199 12.05 16.08 -1.21
C PHE A 199 11.65 15.54 -2.58
N ARG A 200 12.38 15.95 -3.62
CA ARG A 200 12.34 15.26 -4.92
C ARG A 200 12.64 13.76 -4.70
N PRO A 201 12.00 12.83 -5.42
CA PRO A 201 12.24 11.40 -5.27
C PRO A 201 13.72 11.01 -5.31
N ASN A 202 14.48 11.62 -6.24
CA ASN A 202 15.90 11.32 -6.46
C ASN A 202 16.85 12.21 -5.64
N ALA A 203 16.33 13.14 -4.83
CA ALA A 203 17.19 13.94 -3.98
C ALA A 203 17.80 13.07 -2.87
N ARG A 204 19.05 13.32 -2.52
CA ARG A 204 19.68 12.76 -1.31
C ARG A 204 19.57 13.83 -0.21
N PRO A 205 18.60 13.77 0.71
CA PRO A 205 18.47 14.79 1.72
C PRO A 205 19.69 14.76 2.63
N PRO A 206 20.27 15.91 2.97
CA PRO A 206 21.36 15.95 3.93
C PRO A 206 20.84 15.52 5.31
N GLU A 207 21.74 15.06 6.18
CA GLU A 207 21.38 14.75 7.57
C GLU A 207 20.96 16.00 8.34
N ARG A 208 21.50 17.17 7.96
CA ARG A 208 21.21 18.46 8.56
C ARG A 208 20.93 19.52 7.51
N ALA A 209 20.09 20.49 7.85
CA ALA A 209 19.87 21.69 7.04
C ALA A 209 19.91 22.94 7.93
N TRP A 210 20.42 24.03 7.37
CA TRP A 210 20.58 25.31 8.05
C TRP A 210 19.43 26.26 7.74
N LEU A 211 18.99 27.06 8.71
CA LEU A 211 18.10 28.21 8.54
C LEU A 211 18.72 29.39 9.28
N GLY A 212 19.43 30.25 8.54
CA GLY A 212 20.34 31.21 9.15
C GLY A 212 21.41 30.49 9.98
N LEU A 213 21.56 30.88 11.24
CA LEU A 213 22.59 30.36 12.16
C LEU A 213 22.20 29.06 12.89
N VAL A 214 21.00 28.53 12.64
CA VAL A 214 20.51 27.32 13.33
C VAL A 214 20.51 26.15 12.36
N SER A 215 21.09 25.02 12.77
CA SER A 215 21.00 23.76 12.01
C SER A 215 19.98 22.80 12.64
N PHE A 216 19.25 22.10 11.79
CA PHE A 216 18.27 21.11 12.22
C PHE A 216 18.58 19.74 11.65
N ALA A 217 18.33 18.69 12.43
CA ALA A 217 18.39 17.31 11.97
C ALA A 217 17.17 16.94 11.10
N LEU A 218 17.42 16.35 9.93
CA LEU A 218 16.42 15.91 8.97
C LEU A 218 16.14 14.42 9.16
N ARG A 219 15.21 14.11 10.07
CA ARG A 219 14.87 12.72 10.41
C ARG A 219 13.91 12.12 9.38
N PRO A 220 14.07 10.87 8.95
CA PRO A 220 13.07 10.17 8.15
C PRO A 220 11.68 10.27 8.79
N PHE A 221 10.65 10.47 7.97
CA PHE A 221 9.30 10.65 8.48
C PHE A 221 8.29 9.70 7.83
N THR A 222 7.79 8.77 8.65
CA THR A 222 6.59 7.99 8.32
C THR A 222 5.38 8.60 9.05
N ALA A 223 4.40 9.09 8.30
CA ALA A 223 3.16 9.57 8.89
C ALA A 223 2.44 8.43 9.62
N SER A 224 1.80 8.72 10.77
CA SER A 224 1.06 7.69 11.52
C SER A 224 0.06 6.94 10.65
N PRO A 225 -0.10 5.62 10.82
CA PRO A 225 -1.10 4.85 10.12
C PRO A 225 -2.49 5.37 10.48
N THR A 226 -3.39 5.44 9.50
CA THR A 226 -4.78 5.82 9.72
C THR A 226 -5.41 4.81 10.68
N GLN A 227 -5.97 5.28 11.79
CA GLN A 227 -6.69 4.43 12.74
C GLN A 227 -8.18 4.68 12.61
N CYS A 228 -8.95 3.61 12.37
CA CYS A 228 -10.38 3.70 12.24
C CYS A 228 -11.02 3.98 13.60
N VAL A 229 -11.70 5.12 13.76
CA VAL A 229 -12.34 5.48 15.06
C VAL A 229 -13.54 4.60 15.45
N ARG A 230 -14.07 3.78 14.53
CA ARG A 230 -15.16 2.81 14.79
C ARG A 230 -14.61 1.51 15.39
N CYS A 231 -13.78 0.77 14.64
CA CYS A 231 -13.26 -0.54 15.06
C CYS A 231 -11.84 -0.51 15.65
N GLN A 232 -11.19 0.66 15.69
CA GLN A 232 -9.83 0.92 16.19
C GLN A 232 -8.66 0.24 15.45
N ARG A 233 -8.94 -0.54 14.40
CA ARG A 233 -7.93 -1.15 13.51
C ARG A 233 -7.29 -0.09 12.59
N TYR A 234 -6.16 -0.44 11.98
CA TYR A 234 -5.38 0.45 11.12
C TYR A 234 -5.77 0.37 9.63
N PHE A 235 -5.28 1.35 8.86
CA PHE A 235 -5.33 1.44 7.39
C PHE A 235 -6.70 1.69 6.75
N HIS A 236 -7.70 2.15 7.51
CA HIS A 236 -8.97 2.62 6.97
C HIS A 236 -9.64 3.65 7.88
N ILE A 237 -10.59 4.39 7.33
CA ILE A 237 -11.41 5.37 8.06
C ILE A 237 -12.76 4.77 8.44
N ALA A 238 -13.42 5.37 9.44
CA ALA A 238 -14.73 4.90 9.93
C ALA A 238 -15.83 4.91 8.86
N ARG A 239 -15.80 5.87 7.92
CA ARG A 239 -16.76 5.95 6.81
C ARG A 239 -16.78 4.70 5.93
N ASN A 240 -15.65 3.98 5.84
CA ASN A 240 -15.50 2.78 5.03
C ASN A 240 -15.49 1.51 5.90
N CYS A 241 -15.91 1.60 7.16
CA CYS A 241 -15.80 0.52 8.13
C CYS A 241 -17.16 -0.13 8.41
N ASN A 242 -17.29 -1.40 8.04
CA ASN A 242 -18.47 -2.23 8.34
C ASN A 242 -18.29 -3.10 9.60
N ALA A 243 -17.12 -3.03 10.25
CA ALA A 243 -16.85 -3.82 11.44
C ALA A 243 -17.63 -3.31 12.67
N PRO A 244 -17.87 -4.18 13.67
CA PRO A 244 -18.46 -3.78 14.94
C PRO A 244 -17.66 -2.66 15.62
N VAL A 245 -18.37 -1.78 16.35
CA VAL A 245 -17.76 -0.71 17.13
C VAL A 245 -16.94 -1.30 18.27
N ARG A 246 -15.78 -0.71 18.55
CA ARG A 246 -14.89 -1.12 19.64
C ARG A 246 -14.45 0.10 20.44
N CYS A 247 -14.62 0.02 21.75
CA CYS A 247 -14.20 1.07 22.66
C CYS A 247 -12.68 1.16 22.70
N LYS A 248 -12.13 2.35 22.44
CA LYS A 248 -10.67 2.59 22.49
C LYS A 248 -10.10 2.48 23.91
N LEU A 249 -10.93 2.56 24.94
CA LEU A 249 -10.51 2.52 26.34
C LEU A 249 -10.57 1.10 26.91
N CYS A 250 -11.67 0.36 26.74
CA CYS A 250 -11.84 -0.96 27.39
C CYS A 250 -12.05 -2.14 26.43
N ALA A 251 -11.95 -1.92 25.12
CA ALA A 251 -12.19 -2.91 24.06
C ALA A 251 -13.62 -3.48 23.94
N GLY A 252 -14.60 -2.97 24.70
CA GLY A 252 -16.01 -3.41 24.64
C GLY A 252 -16.78 -2.93 23.39
N PRO A 253 -17.98 -3.48 23.11
CA PRO A 253 -18.77 -3.22 21.91
C PRO A 253 -19.57 -1.90 21.97
N HIS A 254 -18.92 -0.78 22.28
CA HIS A 254 -19.55 0.54 22.39
C HIS A 254 -18.60 1.67 21.99
N ASN A 255 -19.14 2.88 21.81
CA ASN A 255 -18.36 4.09 21.60
C ASN A 255 -17.68 4.52 22.90
N TYR A 256 -16.43 5.02 22.85
CA TYR A 256 -15.68 5.46 24.04
C TYR A 256 -16.40 6.50 24.90
N ARG A 257 -17.30 7.30 24.32
CA ARG A 257 -18.12 8.28 25.05
C ARG A 257 -19.14 7.64 25.99
N ALA A 258 -19.57 6.41 25.71
CA ALA A 258 -20.50 5.63 26.52
C ALA A 258 -19.76 4.58 27.38
N CYS A 259 -18.46 4.77 27.64
CA CYS A 259 -17.66 3.78 28.35
C CYS A 259 -17.90 3.85 29.86
N THR A 260 -18.40 2.77 30.45
CA THR A 260 -18.59 2.63 31.91
C THR A 260 -17.32 2.22 32.66
N ARG A 261 -16.24 1.86 31.94
CA ARG A 261 -14.97 1.40 32.54
C ARG A 261 -13.76 2.22 32.04
N PRO A 262 -13.75 3.56 32.18
CA PRO A 262 -12.68 4.41 31.63
C PRO A 262 -11.33 4.24 32.35
N ARG A 263 -11.31 3.77 33.60
CA ARG A 263 -10.09 3.56 34.39
C ARG A 263 -9.43 2.20 34.12
N ASN A 264 -10.20 1.19 33.71
CA ASN A 264 -9.69 -0.16 33.40
C ASN A 264 -9.31 -0.26 31.92
N VAL A 265 -8.23 0.45 31.56
CA VAL A 265 -7.86 0.63 30.16
C VAL A 265 -7.27 -0.66 29.58
N ARG A 266 -7.90 -1.18 28.53
CA ARG A 266 -7.46 -2.34 27.75
C ARG A 266 -7.48 -2.03 26.26
N CYS A 267 -6.32 -2.20 25.63
CA CYS A 267 -6.15 -1.94 24.22
C CYS A 267 -6.91 -2.98 23.41
N CYS A 268 -7.79 -2.57 22.51
CA CYS A 268 -8.50 -3.49 21.65
C CYS A 268 -7.61 -4.11 20.55
N ASN A 269 -6.41 -3.59 20.31
CA ASN A 269 -5.53 -4.08 19.25
C ASN A 269 -4.50 -5.11 19.76
N CYS A 270 -3.93 -4.90 20.94
CA CYS A 270 -2.92 -5.79 21.54
C CYS A 270 -3.31 -6.38 22.90
N MET A 271 -4.50 -6.04 23.43
CA MET A 271 -4.97 -6.43 24.76
C MET A 271 -4.14 -5.91 25.96
N GLY A 272 -3.11 -5.07 25.73
CA GLY A 272 -2.31 -4.46 26.79
C GLY A 272 -3.03 -3.38 27.62
N ARG A 273 -2.45 -3.04 28.78
CA ARG A 273 -2.96 -2.04 29.75
C ARG A 273 -2.76 -0.58 29.30
N HIS A 274 -3.31 -0.22 28.15
CA HIS A 274 -3.27 1.13 27.60
C HIS A 274 -4.42 1.35 26.60
N ALA A 275 -4.74 2.61 26.29
CA ALA A 275 -5.79 2.92 25.32
C ALA A 275 -5.35 2.54 23.90
N ALA A 276 -6.27 2.18 23.02
CA ALA A 276 -5.96 1.82 21.63
C ALA A 276 -5.25 2.92 20.82
N SER A 277 -5.29 4.17 21.30
CA SER A 277 -4.60 5.33 20.72
C SER A 277 -3.16 5.51 21.21
N PHE A 278 -2.69 4.71 22.15
CA PHE A 278 -1.35 4.82 22.73
C PHE A 278 -0.25 4.68 21.66
N SER A 279 0.73 5.59 21.68
CA SER A 279 1.79 5.64 20.68
C SER A 279 2.77 4.46 20.77
N GLY A 280 2.98 3.92 21.97
CA GLY A 280 3.85 2.77 22.22
C GLY A 280 3.17 1.41 22.08
N CYS A 281 1.95 1.33 21.54
CA CYS A 281 1.27 0.06 21.34
C CYS A 281 2.05 -0.79 20.30
N PRO A 282 2.37 -2.07 20.58
CA PRO A 282 3.14 -2.91 19.66
C PRO A 282 2.44 -3.06 18.30
N THR A 283 1.13 -3.27 18.28
CA THR A 283 0.35 -3.34 17.03
C THR A 283 0.38 -2.02 16.25
N ARG A 284 0.51 -0.87 16.94
CA ARG A 284 0.68 0.43 16.28
C ARG A 284 2.06 0.53 15.63
N LEU A 285 3.11 0.13 16.34
CA LEU A 285 4.47 0.14 15.83
C LEU A 285 4.61 -0.78 14.60
N SER A 286 4.04 -1.98 14.66
CA SER A 286 3.97 -2.87 13.48
C SER A 286 3.23 -2.23 12.30
N ALA A 287 2.14 -1.51 12.55
CA ALA A 287 1.42 -0.78 11.50
C ALA A 287 2.24 0.42 10.94
N VAL A 288 3.04 1.09 11.78
CA VAL A 288 3.98 2.13 11.31
C VAL A 288 5.05 1.49 10.42
N HIS A 289 5.63 0.36 10.84
CA HIS A 289 6.64 -0.35 10.06
C HIS A 289 6.08 -0.85 8.72
N ALA A 290 4.92 -1.52 8.72
CA ALA A 290 4.26 -1.95 7.49
C ALA A 290 3.98 -0.78 6.52
N LYS A 291 3.59 0.37 7.08
CA LYS A 291 3.45 1.59 6.28
C LYS A 291 4.79 2.05 5.73
N ALA A 292 5.83 2.12 6.56
CA ALA A 292 7.17 2.52 6.13
C ALA A 292 7.71 1.60 5.03
N SER A 293 7.60 0.27 5.15
CA SER A 293 8.03 -0.69 4.13
C SER A 293 7.28 -0.55 2.80
N THR A 294 6.00 -0.16 2.85
CA THR A 294 5.23 0.14 1.63
C THR A 294 5.70 1.43 0.94
N LEU A 295 6.26 2.38 1.71
CA LEU A 295 6.79 3.66 1.22
C LEU A 295 8.28 3.60 0.85
N GLY A 296 9.03 2.69 1.48
CA GLY A 296 10.47 2.50 1.35
C GLY A 296 10.85 1.34 0.43
N GLY A 297 9.95 0.88 -0.44
CA GLY A 297 10.27 -0.09 -1.50
C GLY A 297 11.25 0.41 -2.56
N VAL A 298 11.95 1.52 -2.29
CA VAL A 298 13.03 2.09 -3.09
C VAL A 298 14.23 2.31 -2.16
N GLU A 299 14.76 1.24 -1.57
CA GLU A 299 16.11 1.28 -1.00
C GLU A 299 16.78 -0.09 -1.15
N GLU A 300 18.01 -0.05 -1.69
CA GLU A 300 19.02 -1.12 -1.81
C GLU A 300 18.83 -2.22 -2.87
N HIS A 301 18.94 -1.84 -4.14
CA HIS A 301 19.86 -2.58 -5.02
C HIS A 301 20.98 -1.65 -5.45
N ARG A 302 22.19 -1.99 -4.98
CA ARG A 302 23.46 -1.41 -5.40
C ARG A 302 23.49 -1.29 -6.92
N TRP A 303 23.65 -0.08 -7.40
CA TRP A 303 24.16 0.17 -8.74
C TRP A 303 25.67 -0.12 -8.69
N CYS A 304 26.05 -1.32 -9.11
CA CYS A 304 27.30 -1.64 -9.79
C CYS A 304 26.95 -2.62 -10.91
#